data_AF-A0A9W6ZAH3-F1
#
_entry.id   AF-A0A9W6ZAH3-F1
#
_cell.length_a   1.000
_cell.length_b   1.000
_cell.length_c   1.000
_cell.angle_alpha   90.00
_cell.angle_beta   90.00
_cell.angle_gamma   90.00
#
_symmetry.space_group_name_H-M   'P 1'
#
loop_
_entity.id
_entity.type
_entity.pdbx_description
1 polymer ?
#
loop_
_entity_poly.entity_id
_entity_poly.type
_entity_poly.pdbx_seq_one_letter_code
_entity_poly.pdbx_strand_id
1 'polypeptide(L)'
;MAPVLGVTHLLAFSMNEGGNVNCKVARVPSGPTLSFKVKRFSLAKQVRAVQKRPIDTSSGIFQTAPVVVTNNFGGAEESAHVKLMRITFQNMFPAVDVGKVKLSDVRRVVLFNILKDEDEEVEVRHYAVRANPTGVNRNIKRIVQAKIPNLGKVDDIADYIIGNTAAAGGAMSDSEGEDEAANVVLPQKFTGRGNSKSQKR
;
A
#
# COMPACT_ATOMS: atom_id res chain seq x y z
N MET A 1 30.65 -4.21 -11.77
CA MET A 1 29.75 -3.21 -12.39
C MET A 1 28.91 -2.46 -11.37
N ALA A 2 28.22 -3.12 -10.42
CA ALA A 2 27.33 -2.44 -9.46
C ALA A 2 27.98 -1.31 -8.60
N PRO A 3 29.23 -1.40 -8.12
CA PRO A 3 29.89 -0.31 -7.39
C PRO A 3 30.10 0.96 -8.24
N VAL A 4 30.34 0.79 -9.54
CA VAL A 4 30.55 1.89 -10.49
C VAL A 4 29.25 2.65 -10.78
N LEU A 5 28.10 1.98 -10.59
CA LEU A 5 26.77 2.54 -10.76
C LEU A 5 26.23 3.19 -9.48
N GLY A 6 26.99 3.19 -8.37
CA GLY A 6 26.55 3.75 -7.09
C GLY A 6 25.38 2.99 -6.43
N VAL A 7 25.14 1.74 -6.81
CA VAL A 7 24.01 0.95 -6.33
C VAL A 7 24.39 0.15 -5.10
N THR A 8 23.50 0.12 -4.10
CA THR A 8 23.76 -0.56 -2.82
C THR A 8 23.21 -1.98 -2.74
N HIS A 9 22.10 -2.27 -3.45
CA HIS A 9 21.47 -3.59 -3.49
C HIS A 9 21.23 -4.03 -4.94
N LEU A 10 21.51 -5.30 -5.22
CA LEU A 10 21.24 -5.91 -6.51
C LEU A 10 20.22 -7.04 -6.34
N LEU A 11 19.16 -7.01 -7.15
CA LEU A 11 18.20 -8.10 -7.25
C LEU A 11 18.47 -8.85 -8.56
N ALA A 12 18.80 -10.13 -8.47
CA ALA A 12 19.03 -11.00 -9.61
C ALA A 12 17.96 -12.09 -9.65
N PHE A 13 17.32 -12.25 -10.79
CA PHE A 13 16.41 -13.36 -11.06
C PHE A 13 17.11 -14.33 -12.02
N SER A 14 17.08 -15.61 -11.68
CA SER A 14 17.61 -16.69 -12.52
C SER A 14 16.59 -17.81 -12.61
N MET A 15 16.39 -18.34 -13.81
CA MET A 15 15.51 -19.48 -14.05
C MET A 15 16.37 -20.70 -14.36
N ASN A 16 16.13 -21.80 -13.64
CA ASN A 16 16.81 -23.07 -13.90
C ASN A 16 16.11 -23.81 -15.06
N GLU A 17 16.79 -24.79 -15.67
CA GLU A 17 16.24 -25.61 -16.77
C GLU A 17 14.91 -26.30 -16.41
N GLY A 18 14.74 -26.67 -15.13
CA GLY A 18 13.49 -27.24 -14.60
C GLY A 18 12.37 -26.23 -14.33
N GLY A 19 12.46 -24.99 -14.83
CA GLY A 19 11.42 -23.97 -14.71
C GLY A 19 11.33 -23.24 -13.37
N ASN A 20 12.16 -23.60 -12.40
CA ASN A 20 12.20 -22.96 -11.09
C ASN A 20 12.88 -21.58 -11.16
N VAL A 21 12.20 -20.54 -10.66
CA VAL A 21 12.73 -19.17 -10.58
C VAL A 21 13.34 -18.93 -9.21
N ASN A 22 14.59 -18.49 -9.19
CA ASN A 22 15.32 -18.08 -8.00
C ASN A 22 15.52 -16.57 -8.02
N CYS A 23 15.36 -15.94 -6.86
CA CYS A 23 15.63 -14.53 -6.61
C CYS A 23 16.79 -14.42 -5.64
N LYS A 24 17.81 -13.63 -5.99
CA LYS A 24 18.94 -13.31 -5.11
C LYS A 24 18.97 -11.83 -4.82
N VAL A 25 19.04 -11.47 -3.53
CA VAL A 25 19.18 -10.09 -3.07
C VAL A 25 20.58 -9.94 -2.48
N ALA A 26 21.46 -9.25 -3.19
CA ALA A 26 22.86 -9.06 -2.80
C ALA A 26 23.13 -7.63 -2.35
N ARG A 27 23.84 -7.47 -1.24
CA ARG A 27 24.41 -6.19 -0.80
C ARG A 27 25.77 -5.98 -1.46
N VAL A 28 25.96 -4.84 -2.09
CA VAL A 28 27.17 -4.44 -2.83
C VAL A 28 27.79 -3.22 -2.14
N PRO A 29 29.13 -3.04 -2.14
CA PRO A 29 30.20 -3.87 -2.74
C PRO A 29 30.55 -5.11 -1.93
N SER A 30 30.31 -5.08 -0.62
CA SER A 30 30.52 -6.18 0.31
C SER A 30 29.26 -6.33 1.16
N GLY A 31 28.83 -7.56 1.36
CA GLY A 31 27.71 -7.86 2.23
C GLY A 31 27.07 -9.22 1.94
N PRO A 32 26.04 -9.57 2.71
CA PRO A 32 25.34 -10.84 2.58
C PRO A 32 24.54 -10.89 1.26
N THR A 33 24.33 -12.11 0.78
CA THR A 33 23.41 -12.40 -0.31
C THR A 33 22.32 -13.34 0.19
N LEU A 34 21.07 -12.90 0.11
CA LEU A 34 19.91 -13.73 0.43
C LEU A 34 19.44 -14.44 -0.84
N SER A 35 19.17 -15.73 -0.77
CA SER A 35 18.68 -16.54 -1.89
C SER A 35 17.28 -17.07 -1.58
N PHE A 36 16.34 -16.81 -2.48
CA PHE A 36 14.95 -17.19 -2.35
C PHE A 36 14.50 -18.01 -3.55
N LYS A 37 13.71 -19.05 -3.30
CA LYS A 37 12.96 -19.75 -4.34
C LYS A 37 11.60 -19.06 -4.49
N VAL A 38 11.27 -18.59 -5.69
CA VAL A 38 9.97 -17.97 -5.95
C VAL A 38 8.92 -19.08 -6.09
N LYS A 39 8.01 -19.18 -5.12
CA LYS A 39 6.91 -20.15 -5.17
C LYS A 39 5.73 -19.67 -6.02
N ARG A 40 5.31 -18.42 -5.80
CA ARG A 40 4.15 -17.82 -6.49
C ARG A 40 4.48 -16.38 -6.86
N PHE A 41 3.98 -15.95 -8.02
CA PHE A 41 4.03 -14.56 -8.44
C PHE A 41 2.72 -14.17 -9.11
N SER A 42 2.45 -12.87 -9.18
CA SER A 42 1.29 -12.33 -9.89
C SER A 42 1.72 -11.12 -10.71
N LEU A 43 1.20 -11.00 -11.92
CA LEU A 43 1.51 -9.87 -12.78
C LEU A 43 0.69 -8.65 -12.37
N ALA A 44 1.28 -7.46 -12.49
CA ALA A 44 0.59 -6.20 -12.20
C ALA A 44 -0.73 -6.05 -12.98
N LYS A 45 -0.78 -6.57 -14.23
CA LYS A 45 -1.99 -6.61 -15.06
C LYS A 45 -3.11 -7.44 -14.44
N GLN A 46 -2.78 -8.61 -13.87
CA GLN A 46 -3.75 -9.52 -13.24
C GLN A 46 -4.31 -8.89 -11.95
N VAL A 47 -3.43 -8.33 -11.12
CA VAL A 47 -3.83 -7.63 -9.88
C VAL A 47 -4.77 -6.47 -10.21
N ARG A 48 -4.44 -5.69 -11.25
CA ARG A 48 -5.28 -4.58 -11.72
C ARG A 48 -6.65 -5.04 -12.21
N ALA A 49 -6.73 -6.18 -12.90
CA ALA A 49 -7.98 -6.70 -13.43
C ALA A 49 -8.95 -7.17 -12.33
N VAL A 50 -8.42 -7.69 -11.21
CA VAL A 50 -9.22 -8.16 -10.07
C VAL A 50 -9.71 -7.00 -9.20
N GLN A 51 -9.01 -5.87 -9.18
CA GLN A 51 -9.39 -4.72 -8.35
C GLN A 51 -10.63 -4.01 -8.89
N LYS A 52 -11.69 -3.90 -8.06
CA LYS A 52 -12.90 -3.10 -8.35
C LYS A 52 -12.58 -1.63 -8.63
N ARG A 53 -11.56 -1.08 -7.97
CA ARG A 53 -11.11 0.32 -8.11
C ARG A 53 -9.59 0.38 -8.18
N PRO A 54 -9.02 0.07 -9.36
CA PRO A 54 -7.58 0.03 -9.50
C PRO A 54 -6.93 1.37 -9.20
N ILE A 55 -5.67 1.30 -8.82
CA ILE A 55 -4.89 2.48 -8.48
C ILE A 55 -4.24 3.00 -9.75
N ASP A 56 -4.48 4.28 -10.02
CA ASP A 56 -3.87 4.95 -11.15
C ASP A 56 -2.37 5.13 -10.91
N THR A 57 -1.58 4.38 -11.68
CA THR A 57 -0.13 4.38 -11.63
C THR A 57 0.49 5.62 -12.29
N SER A 58 -0.29 6.40 -13.06
CA SER A 58 0.18 7.62 -13.74
C SER A 58 0.32 8.84 -12.82
N SER A 59 -0.26 8.78 -11.62
CA SER A 59 -0.33 9.86 -10.61
C SER A 59 1.01 10.20 -9.91
N GLY A 60 2.14 9.78 -10.48
CA GLY A 60 3.48 10.00 -9.91
C GLY A 60 3.75 9.18 -8.62
N ILE A 61 2.93 8.16 -8.34
CA ILE A 61 3.01 7.37 -7.11
C ILE A 61 4.37 6.68 -6.90
N PHE A 62 5.10 6.41 -7.99
CA PHE A 62 6.40 5.77 -7.97
C PHE A 62 7.57 6.73 -7.73
N GLN A 63 7.34 8.05 -7.73
CA GLN A 63 8.40 9.03 -7.48
C GLN A 63 8.83 9.09 -6.01
N THR A 64 7.94 8.77 -5.08
CA THR A 64 8.27 8.74 -3.65
C THR A 64 8.62 7.33 -3.19
N ALA A 65 9.57 7.19 -2.29
CA ALA A 65 9.95 5.88 -1.74
C ALA A 65 8.80 5.28 -0.90
N PRO A 66 8.61 3.95 -0.92
CA PRO A 66 7.63 3.32 -0.07
C PRO A 66 8.10 3.22 1.38
N VAL A 67 7.13 3.18 2.30
CA VAL A 67 7.39 2.81 3.70
C VAL A 67 7.50 1.30 3.79
N VAL A 68 8.52 0.80 4.49
CA VAL A 68 8.73 -0.64 4.70
C VAL A 68 8.06 -1.07 5.99
N VAL A 69 7.21 -2.08 5.90
CA VAL A 69 6.59 -2.75 7.05
C VAL A 69 7.05 -4.19 7.05
N THR A 70 7.63 -4.64 8.16
CA THR A 70 8.08 -6.02 8.35
C THR A 70 7.21 -6.66 9.43
N ASN A 71 6.36 -7.61 9.03
CA ASN A 71 5.50 -8.37 9.93
C ASN A 71 6.08 -9.76 10.22
N ASN A 72 6.09 -10.17 11.49
CA ASN A 72 6.67 -11.44 11.95
C ASN A 72 8.20 -11.60 11.77
N PHE A 73 8.96 -10.51 11.84
CA PHE A 73 10.44 -10.50 11.80
C PHE A 73 11.08 -10.01 13.14
N GLY A 74 10.36 -10.07 14.25
CA GLY A 74 10.63 -9.24 15.44
C GLY A 74 10.95 -9.95 16.74
N GLY A 75 10.92 -11.28 16.78
CA GLY A 75 11.15 -12.02 18.02
C GLY A 75 12.61 -12.00 18.49
N ALA A 76 12.83 -11.83 19.80
CA ALA A 76 14.14 -12.01 20.42
C ALA A 76 14.69 -13.43 20.17
N GLU A 77 13.81 -14.43 20.12
CA GLU A 77 14.10 -15.84 19.86
C GLU A 77 14.15 -16.22 18.37
N GLU A 78 13.94 -15.27 17.45
CA GLU A 78 14.04 -15.58 16.02
C GLU A 78 15.47 -15.87 15.60
N SER A 79 15.59 -16.76 14.61
CA SER A 79 16.84 -17.20 14.01
C SER A 79 17.65 -16.00 13.47
N ALA A 80 18.97 -16.14 13.46
CA ALA A 80 19.86 -15.09 12.97
C ALA A 80 19.59 -14.72 11.50
N HIS A 81 19.15 -15.69 10.69
CA HIS A 81 18.84 -15.46 9.28
C HIS A 81 17.58 -14.60 9.08
N VAL A 82 16.55 -14.74 9.92
CA VAL A 82 15.34 -13.88 9.86
C VAL A 82 15.67 -12.44 10.24
N LYS A 83 16.51 -12.25 11.27
CA LYS A 83 17.00 -10.92 11.67
C LYS A 83 17.81 -10.27 10.56
N LEU A 84 18.70 -11.02 9.91
CA LEU A 84 19.48 -10.54 8.76
C LEU A 84 18.57 -10.15 7.58
N MET A 85 17.54 -10.95 7.33
CA MET A 85 16.56 -10.70 6.28
C MET A 85 15.79 -9.40 6.53
N ARG A 86 15.35 -9.17 7.77
CA ARG A 86 14.72 -7.90 8.19
C ARG A 86 15.62 -6.71 7.91
N ILE A 87 16.87 -6.76 8.38
CA ILE A 87 17.85 -5.67 8.23
C ILE A 87 18.11 -5.39 6.75
N THR A 88 18.21 -6.45 5.94
CA THR A 88 18.42 -6.33 4.49
C THR A 88 17.23 -5.62 3.84
N PHE A 89 15.99 -6.07 4.10
CA PHE A 89 14.79 -5.46 3.53
C PHE A 89 14.56 -4.02 3.99
N GLN A 90 14.88 -3.70 5.24
CA GLN A 90 14.80 -2.33 5.75
C GLN A 90 15.80 -1.41 5.02
N ASN A 91 17.04 -1.87 4.81
CA ASN A 91 18.08 -1.07 4.17
C ASN A 91 17.94 -0.98 2.65
N MET A 92 17.12 -1.81 2.01
CA MET A 92 16.81 -1.71 0.58
C MET A 92 16.09 -0.41 0.22
N PHE A 93 15.42 0.21 1.19
CA PHE A 93 14.69 1.46 1.04
C PHE A 93 15.26 2.53 1.97
N PRO A 94 15.07 3.82 1.67
CA PRO A 94 15.53 4.88 2.57
C PRO A 94 14.80 4.79 3.92
N ALA A 95 15.55 4.97 5.01
CA ALA A 95 14.99 5.00 6.35
C ALA A 95 13.99 6.17 6.47
N VAL A 96 12.85 5.90 7.11
CA VAL A 96 11.78 6.88 7.30
C VAL A 96 11.89 7.46 8.71
N ASP A 97 12.19 8.75 8.80
CA ASP A 97 12.15 9.50 10.05
C ASP A 97 10.73 10.03 10.28
N VAL A 98 10.06 9.49 11.31
CA VAL A 98 8.67 9.83 11.65
C VAL A 98 8.51 11.32 11.98
N GLY A 99 9.55 11.99 12.47
CA GLY A 99 9.49 13.42 12.81
C GLY A 99 9.59 14.35 11.60
N LYS A 100 10.23 13.91 10.52
CA LYS A 100 10.53 14.76 9.34
C LYS A 100 9.74 14.38 8.09
N VAL A 101 9.18 13.17 8.04
CA VAL A 101 8.48 12.70 6.85
C VAL A 101 7.21 13.51 6.60
N LYS A 102 7.02 13.94 5.35
CA LYS A 102 5.77 14.60 4.94
C LYS A 102 4.74 13.53 4.61
N LEU A 103 3.52 13.69 5.13
CA LEU A 103 2.43 12.78 4.83
C LEU A 103 2.09 12.72 3.33
N SER A 104 2.38 13.78 2.57
CA SER A 104 2.20 13.80 1.12
C SER A 104 3.05 12.78 0.36
N ASP A 105 4.14 12.34 0.97
CA ASP A 105 5.14 11.50 0.33
C ASP A 105 4.91 10.01 0.66
N VAL A 106 4.16 9.75 1.74
CA VAL A 106 3.76 8.42 2.21
C VAL A 106 2.58 7.90 1.38
N ARG A 107 2.86 7.57 0.12
CA ARG A 107 1.84 7.10 -0.83
C ARG A 107 1.84 5.58 -1.01
N ARG A 108 2.92 4.90 -0.63
CA ARG A 108 3.12 3.46 -0.83
C ARG A 108 3.69 2.80 0.41
N VAL A 109 3.29 1.56 0.61
CA VAL A 109 3.81 0.67 1.65
C VAL A 109 4.23 -0.64 1.00
N VAL A 110 5.42 -1.13 1.35
CA VAL A 110 5.85 -2.49 1.05
C VAL A 110 5.77 -3.30 2.32
N LEU A 111 4.91 -4.32 2.32
CA LEU A 111 4.78 -5.27 3.39
C LEU A 111 5.63 -6.50 3.06
N PHE A 112 6.57 -6.80 3.94
CA PHE A 112 7.20 -8.10 4.05
C PHE A 112 6.52 -8.84 5.20
N ASN A 113 5.97 -10.02 4.92
CA ASN A 113 5.29 -10.85 5.91
C ASN A 113 5.89 -12.25 5.90
N ILE A 114 6.38 -12.73 7.05
CA ILE A 114 6.77 -14.13 7.20
C ILE A 114 5.53 -14.92 7.60
N LEU A 115 5.21 -15.93 6.78
CA LEU A 115 4.24 -16.96 7.11
C LEU A 115 4.97 -18.06 7.89
N LYS A 116 4.57 -18.26 9.14
CA LYS A 116 5.17 -19.25 10.06
C LYS A 116 4.58 -20.66 9.85
N ASP A 117 4.26 -20.99 8.61
CA ASP A 117 3.85 -22.35 8.22
C ASP A 117 5.09 -23.25 8.02
N GLU A 118 4.89 -24.53 7.71
CA GLU A 118 5.95 -25.55 7.61
C GLU A 118 7.15 -25.18 6.71
N ASP A 119 6.95 -24.26 5.75
CA ASP A 119 7.92 -23.93 4.70
C ASP A 119 8.61 -22.54 4.83
N GLU A 120 8.37 -21.78 5.92
CA GLU A 120 8.91 -20.42 6.14
C GLU A 120 8.85 -19.51 4.89
N GLU A 121 7.63 -19.20 4.42
CA GLU A 121 7.44 -18.38 3.23
C GLU A 121 7.47 -16.88 3.54
N VAL A 122 8.17 -16.12 2.70
CA VAL A 122 8.16 -14.65 2.75
C VAL A 122 7.22 -14.11 1.68
N GLU A 123 6.15 -13.48 2.13
CA GLU A 123 5.21 -12.79 1.26
C GLU A 123 5.58 -11.31 1.14
N VAL A 124 5.71 -10.83 -0.12
CA VAL A 124 5.99 -9.43 -0.43
C VAL A 124 4.78 -8.82 -1.12
N ARG A 125 4.13 -7.85 -0.47
CA ARG A 125 2.97 -7.14 -1.01
C ARG A 125 3.21 -5.64 -1.07
N HIS A 126 2.78 -5.04 -2.17
CA HIS A 126 2.81 -3.58 -2.36
C HIS A 126 1.40 -3.02 -2.21
N TYR A 127 1.23 -2.07 -1.31
CA TYR A 127 -0.01 -1.36 -1.07
C TYR A 127 0.17 0.12 -1.40
N ALA A 128 -0.88 0.75 -1.93
CA ALA A 128 -0.95 2.20 -1.96
C ALA A 128 -1.80 2.70 -0.81
N VAL A 129 -1.38 3.82 -0.22
CA VAL A 129 -2.10 4.48 0.87
C VAL A 129 -3.13 5.42 0.26
N ARG A 130 -4.39 5.26 0.67
CA ARG A 130 -5.50 6.15 0.32
C ARG A 130 -6.16 6.62 1.61
N ALA A 131 -6.30 7.93 1.77
CA ALA A 131 -7.12 8.48 2.85
C ALA A 131 -8.53 8.75 2.32
N ASN A 132 -9.53 8.19 3.00
CA ASN A 132 -10.95 8.36 2.69
C ASN A 132 -11.62 9.09 3.85
N PRO A 133 -12.52 10.07 3.61
CA PRO A 133 -13.24 10.75 4.68
C PRO A 133 -14.11 9.76 5.44
N THR A 134 -14.06 9.83 6.77
CA THR A 134 -14.93 9.09 7.70
C THR A 134 -15.78 10.06 8.52
N GLY A 135 -16.93 9.59 9.03
CA GLY A 135 -17.86 10.41 9.82
C GLY A 135 -18.73 11.39 9.03
N VAL A 136 -18.90 11.17 7.72
CA VAL A 136 -19.68 12.05 6.83
C VAL A 136 -20.59 11.20 5.95
N ASN A 137 -21.87 11.60 5.80
CA ASN A 137 -22.85 10.88 5.00
C ASN A 137 -22.34 10.63 3.56
N ARG A 138 -22.65 9.46 2.98
CA ARG A 138 -22.15 9.01 1.66
C ARG A 138 -22.37 10.03 0.54
N ASN A 139 -23.50 10.75 0.58
CA ASN A 139 -23.83 11.78 -0.41
C ASN A 139 -22.91 13.00 -0.26
N ILE A 140 -22.64 13.43 0.97
CA ILE A 140 -21.67 14.48 1.28
C ILE A 140 -20.25 14.01 0.94
N LYS A 141 -19.89 12.75 1.18
CA LYS A 141 -18.59 12.16 0.79
C LYS A 141 -18.34 12.24 -0.72
N ARG A 142 -19.37 12.00 -1.55
CA ARG A 142 -19.28 12.17 -3.01
C ARG A 142 -19.05 13.62 -3.41
N ILE A 143 -19.75 14.57 -2.76
CA ILE A 143 -19.57 16.01 -3.00
C ILE A 143 -18.15 16.46 -2.63
N VAL A 144 -17.67 16.07 -1.43
CA VAL A 144 -16.32 16.41 -0.94
C VAL A 144 -15.23 15.83 -1.84
N GLN A 145 -15.45 14.64 -2.40
CA GLN A 145 -14.54 14.01 -3.36
C GLN A 145 -14.73 14.52 -4.80
N ALA A 146 -15.63 15.48 -5.04
CA ALA A 146 -16.00 16.00 -6.36
C ALA A 146 -16.41 14.90 -7.35
N LYS A 147 -17.02 13.83 -6.86
CA LYS A 147 -17.61 12.78 -7.68
C LYS A 147 -19.01 13.23 -8.08
N ILE A 148 -19.23 13.48 -9.37
CA ILE A 148 -20.47 14.04 -9.91
C ILE A 148 -21.67 13.21 -9.45
N PRO A 149 -22.55 13.75 -8.58
CA PRO A 149 -23.77 13.07 -8.18
C PRO A 149 -24.81 13.16 -9.30
N ASN A 150 -25.67 12.15 -9.42
CA ASN A 150 -26.81 12.25 -10.31
C ASN A 150 -27.91 13.07 -9.62
N LEU A 151 -28.10 14.30 -10.08
CA LEU A 151 -29.10 15.24 -9.56
C LEU A 151 -30.39 15.26 -10.37
N GLY A 152 -30.52 14.45 -11.43
CA GLY A 152 -31.70 14.49 -12.32
C GLY A 152 -33.00 13.96 -11.68
N LYS A 153 -32.97 13.55 -10.41
CA LYS A 153 -34.13 13.03 -9.66
C LYS A 153 -34.40 13.79 -8.35
N VAL A 154 -33.69 14.90 -8.13
CA VAL A 154 -33.79 15.73 -6.93
C VAL A 154 -33.93 17.17 -7.36
N ASP A 155 -34.92 17.86 -6.83
CA ASP A 155 -35.18 19.27 -7.13
C ASP A 155 -34.24 20.20 -6.35
N ASP A 156 -33.76 19.76 -5.18
CA ASP A 156 -32.79 20.48 -4.34
C ASP A 156 -31.58 19.60 -3.94
N ILE A 157 -30.41 20.24 -3.78
CA ILE A 157 -29.20 19.62 -3.22
C ILE A 157 -29.41 19.25 -1.74
N ALA A 158 -30.26 19.98 -1.02
CA ALA A 158 -30.64 19.64 0.35
C ALA A 158 -31.27 18.24 0.44
N ASP A 159 -32.15 17.89 -0.50
CA ASP A 159 -32.80 16.57 -0.58
C ASP A 159 -31.80 15.46 -0.88
N TYR A 160 -30.80 15.76 -1.71
CA TYR A 160 -29.69 14.86 -1.96
C TYR A 160 -28.83 14.62 -0.71
N ILE A 161 -28.59 15.64 0.12
CA ILE A 161 -27.78 15.54 1.34
C ILE A 161 -28.54 14.81 2.45
N ILE A 162 -29.84 15.08 2.59
CA ILE A 162 -30.72 14.53 3.64
C ILE A 162 -31.14 13.09 3.31
N GLY A 163 -31.21 12.72 2.02
CA GLY A 163 -31.50 11.35 1.58
C GLY A 163 -33.00 11.00 1.55
N ASN A 164 -33.88 12.00 1.52
CA ASN A 164 -35.33 11.84 1.73
C ASN A 164 -36.14 11.40 0.48
N THR A 165 -35.49 11.01 -0.61
CA THR A 165 -36.20 10.57 -1.83
C THR A 165 -36.00 9.09 -2.10
N ALA A 166 -37.09 8.37 -2.39
CA ALA A 166 -37.09 7.00 -2.93
C ALA A 166 -36.31 6.87 -4.27
N ALA A 167 -35.88 7.98 -4.85
CA ALA A 167 -34.91 8.07 -5.94
C ALA A 167 -33.46 7.75 -5.54
N ALA A 168 -33.16 7.56 -4.24
CA ALA A 168 -31.94 6.96 -3.71
C ALA A 168 -31.86 5.44 -3.99
N GLY A 169 -32.40 5.00 -5.15
CA GLY A 169 -32.25 3.67 -5.71
C GLY A 169 -30.77 3.39 -5.95
N GLY A 170 -30.12 2.83 -4.93
CA GLY A 170 -28.69 2.62 -4.93
C GLY A 170 -28.10 2.37 -3.55
N ALA A 171 -28.88 1.81 -2.61
CA ALA A 171 -28.37 1.09 -1.45
C ALA A 171 -27.63 -0.20 -1.84
N MET A 172 -26.98 -0.26 -3.01
CA MET A 172 -26.12 -1.36 -3.38
C MET A 172 -24.73 -1.13 -2.79
N SER A 173 -24.53 -1.77 -1.65
CA SER A 173 -23.31 -2.47 -1.24
C SER A 173 -22.00 -1.91 -1.80
N ASP A 174 -21.43 -0.98 -1.05
CA ASP A 174 -19.99 -0.70 -1.09
C ASP A 174 -19.51 -0.85 0.36
N SER A 175 -19.71 -2.05 0.91
CA SER A 175 -19.18 -2.48 2.21
C SER A 175 -17.67 -2.69 2.05
N GLU A 176 -16.93 -1.58 1.94
CA GLU A 176 -15.58 -1.56 2.49
C GLU A 176 -15.76 -1.00 3.90
N GLY A 177 -15.61 -1.89 4.88
CA GLY A 177 -16.05 -1.70 6.27
C GLY A 177 -15.70 -0.34 6.84
N GLU A 178 -16.73 0.38 7.28
CA GLU A 178 -16.59 1.41 8.30
C GLU A 178 -16.34 0.70 9.64
N ASP A 179 -15.19 0.03 9.77
CA ASP A 179 -14.72 -0.45 11.08
C ASP A 179 -14.33 0.78 11.89
N GLU A 180 -15.14 1.15 12.87
CA GLU A 180 -14.89 2.31 13.75
C GLU A 180 -13.51 2.28 14.42
N ALA A 181 -12.92 1.09 14.57
CA ALA A 181 -11.60 0.86 15.15
C ALA A 181 -10.41 1.31 14.25
N ALA A 182 -10.62 1.55 12.95
CA ALA A 182 -9.56 1.89 12.00
C ALA A 182 -9.49 3.38 11.65
N ASN A 183 -10.14 4.26 12.42
CA ASN A 183 -10.14 5.70 12.16
C ASN A 183 -8.87 6.39 12.70
N VAL A 184 -8.24 7.23 11.87
CA VAL A 184 -7.05 8.02 12.22
C VAL A 184 -7.28 9.50 11.92
N VAL A 185 -6.90 10.38 12.86
CA VAL A 185 -6.88 11.83 12.62
C VAL A 185 -5.62 12.19 11.85
N LEU A 186 -5.75 12.81 10.68
CA LEU A 186 -4.60 13.22 9.89
C LEU A 186 -3.82 14.37 10.57
N PRO A 187 -2.55 14.19 10.96
CA PRO A 187 -1.75 15.27 11.55
C PRO A 187 -1.32 16.34 10.55
N GLN A 188 -1.37 16.05 9.24
CA GLN A 188 -1.05 16.98 8.15
C GLN A 188 -1.96 16.72 6.93
N LYS A 189 -1.96 17.64 5.96
CA LYS A 189 -2.67 17.46 4.69
C LYS A 189 -2.13 16.24 3.94
N PHE A 190 -3.02 15.35 3.52
CA PHE A 190 -2.68 14.18 2.72
C PHE A 190 -3.11 14.38 1.26
N THR A 191 -2.52 13.61 0.34
CA THR A 191 -2.83 13.73 -1.09
C THR A 191 -4.27 13.30 -1.39
N GLY A 192 -4.93 13.99 -2.32
CA GLY A 192 -6.33 13.75 -2.70
C GLY A 192 -7.27 14.87 -2.27
N ARG A 193 -8.44 14.93 -2.92
CA ARG A 193 -9.46 15.95 -2.63
C ARG A 193 -10.13 15.68 -1.29
N GLY A 194 -10.26 16.73 -0.50
CA GLY A 194 -10.90 16.67 0.81
C GLY A 194 -10.07 15.98 1.89
N ASN A 195 -8.74 15.86 1.78
CA ASN A 195 -7.85 15.28 2.80
C ASN A 195 -7.07 16.38 3.57
N SER A 196 -7.74 17.20 4.38
CA SER A 196 -7.10 18.29 5.13
C SER A 196 -6.59 17.85 6.51
N LYS A 197 -5.72 18.68 7.10
CA LYS A 197 -5.20 18.50 8.47
C LYS A 197 -6.35 18.43 9.48
N SER A 198 -6.19 17.59 10.50
CA SER A 198 -7.13 17.39 11.62
C SER A 198 -8.48 16.76 11.25
N GLN A 199 -8.61 16.17 10.06
CA GLN A 199 -9.79 15.38 9.69
C GLN A 199 -9.61 13.91 10.06
N LYS A 200 -10.68 13.29 10.58
CA LYS A 200 -10.78 11.84 10.77
C LYS A 200 -10.89 11.14 9.40
N ARG A 201 -10.16 10.03 9.25
CA ARG A 201 -10.05 9.21 8.03
C ARG A 201 -10.01 7.74 8.37
#